data_AF-A0A2C6AKU0-F1
#
_entry.id   AF-A0A2C6AKU0-F1
#
_cell.length_a   1.000
_cell.length_b   1.000
_cell.length_c   1.000
_cell.angle_alpha   90.00
_cell.angle_beta   90.00
_cell.angle_gamma   90.00
#
_symmetry.space_group_name_H-M   'P 1'
#
loop_
_entity.id
_entity.type
_entity.pdbx_description
1 polymer ?
#
loop_
_entity_poly.entity_id
_entity_poly.type
_entity_poly.pdbx_seq_one_letter_code
_entity_poly.pdbx_strand_id
1 'polypeptide(L)'
;MAASTFELFPRLPCELRLHVWKLAVRPPGRGLHRFSILNGDEEDEPGNASLRRLAIGDGGTRKKPRKRRHMATAPPVPETPGHHSWTHGNRSACLWDAGLWTACRESRDVMMWHFRVQHWDAERRRLLRAGGFWTPAALADEFEDVTAMAVARCRDDDDDGDQGRLHFLVQPHRDLFWLEPRDWRRSVDWSSFFLDLPFSSPLRGYGHLSHIAVEHDPSWNADLPKDLAELLQEATPRGFVARAMAECATNKLSSFIWLVDRRLSRKSPEAALAADGDEDQQDEADDDAAGGEEEAAEADEEDAEEEEEDGVAAGDADELITFYDCDRLYVETEREDLVHPRREEEYEKTALYFLHRLGVIGNGDYTLMGDEHGSGFEFQVEDYLGVLSCL
;
A
#
# COMPACT_ATOMS: atom_id res chain seq x y z
N MET A 1 0.31 -26.13 -25.61
CA MET A 1 1.11 -25.25 -26.49
C MET A 1 0.40 -23.91 -26.54
N ALA A 2 0.91 -22.90 -25.84
CA ALA A 2 0.38 -21.54 -25.94
C ALA A 2 0.84 -20.93 -27.26
N ALA A 3 -0.08 -20.39 -28.06
CA ALA A 3 0.28 -19.66 -29.26
C ALA A 3 1.05 -18.39 -28.85
N SER A 4 2.28 -18.23 -29.33
CA SER A 4 3.15 -17.10 -28.99
C SER A 4 2.72 -15.79 -29.66
N THR A 5 1.76 -15.84 -30.60
CA THR A 5 1.20 -14.66 -31.27
C THR A 5 -0.30 -14.86 -31.53
N PHE A 6 -1.11 -13.84 -31.23
CA PHE A 6 -2.53 -13.78 -31.56
C PHE A 6 -2.73 -12.90 -32.81
N GLU A 7 -2.39 -13.45 -33.98
CA GLU A 7 -2.41 -12.76 -35.29
C GLU A 7 -3.79 -12.21 -35.68
N LEU A 8 -4.86 -12.65 -35.02
CA LEU A 8 -6.22 -12.20 -35.28
C LEU A 8 -6.59 -10.91 -34.54
N PHE A 9 -5.83 -10.52 -33.50
CA PHE A 9 -6.13 -9.31 -32.74
C PHE A 9 -6.26 -8.07 -33.62
N PRO A 10 -5.32 -7.77 -34.55
CA PRO A 10 -5.40 -6.58 -35.38
C PRO A 10 -6.57 -6.61 -36.38
N ARG A 11 -7.19 -7.77 -36.61
CA ARG A 11 -8.33 -7.96 -37.53
C ARG A 11 -9.68 -7.73 -36.85
N LEU A 12 -9.71 -7.60 -35.52
CA LEU A 12 -10.93 -7.29 -34.79
C LEU A 12 -11.38 -5.84 -35.08
N PRO A 13 -12.71 -5.60 -35.11
CA PRO A 13 -13.27 -4.24 -35.07
C PRO A 13 -12.65 -3.39 -33.96
N CYS A 14 -12.58 -2.08 -34.18
CA CYS A 14 -11.92 -1.14 -33.27
C CYS A 14 -12.51 -1.23 -31.85
N GLU A 15 -13.84 -1.32 -31.76
CA GLU A 15 -14.59 -1.38 -30.53
C GLU A 15 -14.20 -2.60 -29.69
N LEU A 16 -14.03 -3.76 -30.34
CA LEU A 16 -13.62 -4.99 -29.66
C LEU A 16 -12.16 -4.92 -29.22
N ARG A 17 -11.26 -4.35 -30.03
CA ARG A 17 -9.85 -4.17 -29.62
C ARG A 17 -9.74 -3.24 -28.40
N LEU A 18 -10.45 -2.12 -28.42
CA LEU A 18 -10.52 -1.20 -27.28
C LEU A 18 -11.12 -1.86 -26.04
N HIS A 19 -12.16 -2.67 -26.20
CA HIS A 19 -12.76 -3.40 -25.07
C HIS A 19 -11.78 -4.41 -24.47
N VAL A 20 -11.06 -5.18 -25.30
CA VAL A 20 -10.02 -6.10 -24.83
C VAL A 20 -8.91 -5.35 -24.10
N TRP A 21 -8.45 -4.21 -24.61
CA TRP A 21 -7.45 -3.42 -23.89
C TRP A 21 -7.93 -2.91 -22.55
N LYS A 22 -9.18 -2.44 -22.45
CA LYS A 22 -9.77 -2.00 -21.17
C LYS A 22 -9.85 -3.15 -20.16
N LEU A 23 -10.21 -4.35 -20.62
CA LEU A 23 -10.26 -5.55 -19.77
C LEU A 23 -8.87 -6.08 -19.38
N ALA A 24 -7.84 -5.76 -20.16
CA ALA A 24 -6.47 -6.16 -19.85
C ALA A 24 -5.79 -5.27 -18.81
N VAL A 25 -6.32 -4.06 -18.56
CA VAL A 25 -5.82 -3.19 -17.49
C VAL A 25 -6.11 -3.85 -16.13
N ARG A 26 -5.21 -3.66 -15.16
CA ARG A 26 -5.43 -4.16 -13.80
C ARG A 26 -6.72 -3.62 -13.18
N PRO A 27 -7.40 -4.40 -12.33
CA PRO A 27 -8.65 -4.04 -11.70
C PRO A 27 -8.45 -2.83 -10.79
N PRO A 28 -9.52 -2.07 -10.53
CA PRO A 28 -9.46 -1.00 -9.54
C PRO A 28 -9.14 -1.58 -8.17
N GLY A 29 -8.46 -0.78 -7.34
CA GLY A 29 -8.07 -1.15 -5.99
C GLY A 29 -6.63 -0.75 -5.67
N ARG A 30 -6.19 -1.08 -4.45
CA ARG A 30 -4.85 -0.72 -3.97
C ARG A 30 -3.85 -1.80 -4.38
N GLY A 31 -2.92 -1.46 -5.26
CA GLY A 31 -1.89 -2.38 -5.73
C GLY A 31 -0.73 -2.49 -4.74
N LEU A 32 -0.18 -3.68 -4.59
CA LEU A 32 1.06 -3.93 -3.85
C LEU A 32 2.23 -3.91 -4.83
N HIS A 33 3.26 -3.12 -4.52
CA HIS A 33 4.49 -3.03 -5.32
C HIS A 33 5.72 -3.32 -4.49
N ARG A 34 6.55 -4.24 -4.95
CA ARG A 34 7.77 -4.69 -4.28
C ARG A 34 9.00 -4.07 -4.92
N PHE A 35 9.80 -3.40 -4.11
CA PHE A 35 11.02 -2.73 -4.53
C PHE A 35 12.16 -2.99 -3.55
N SER A 36 13.37 -3.17 -4.08
CA SER A 36 14.58 -3.08 -3.28
C SER A 36 15.10 -1.65 -3.23
N ILE A 37 15.46 -1.17 -2.04
CA ILE A 37 15.99 0.18 -1.87
C ILE A 37 17.50 0.15 -1.66
N LEU A 38 18.19 1.05 -2.37
CA LEU A 38 19.61 1.32 -2.27
C LEU A 38 19.84 2.79 -1.94
N ASN A 39 20.88 3.04 -1.15
CA ASN A 39 21.39 4.39 -0.98
C ASN A 39 22.22 4.77 -2.23
N GLY A 40 22.09 6.02 -2.70
CA GLY A 40 22.83 6.55 -3.84
C GLY A 40 24.35 6.59 -3.62
N ASP A 41 24.82 6.47 -2.39
CA ASP A 41 26.26 6.30 -2.09
C ASP A 41 26.74 4.84 -2.25
N GLU A 42 25.82 3.86 -2.25
CA GLU A 42 26.10 2.45 -2.53
C GLU A 42 26.11 2.15 -4.05
N GLU A 43 25.80 3.13 -4.91
CA GLU A 43 25.73 2.94 -6.36
C GLU A 43 27.05 2.45 -6.95
N ASP A 44 28.17 2.95 -6.45
CA ASP A 44 29.51 2.68 -6.99
C ASP A 44 30.12 1.36 -6.47
N GLU A 45 29.40 0.62 -5.61
CA GLU A 45 29.87 -0.67 -5.07
C GLU A 45 29.87 -1.78 -6.15
N PRO A 46 30.93 -2.62 -6.21
CA PRO A 46 31.02 -3.73 -7.16
C PRO A 46 29.90 -4.75 -6.91
N GLY A 47 28.97 -4.84 -7.87
CA GLY A 47 27.75 -5.67 -7.80
C GLY A 47 26.45 -4.88 -8.02
N ASN A 48 26.49 -3.55 -7.90
CA ASN A 48 25.31 -2.68 -8.09
C ASN A 48 25.20 -2.07 -9.48
N ALA A 49 26.30 -2.07 -10.25
CA ALA A 49 26.38 -1.47 -11.58
C ALA A 49 25.38 -2.06 -12.59
N SER A 50 25.03 -3.33 -12.46
CA SER A 50 24.10 -4.05 -13.36
C SER A 50 22.62 -3.94 -12.94
N LEU A 51 22.31 -3.27 -11.82
CA LEU A 51 20.93 -3.18 -11.35
C LEU A 51 20.12 -2.25 -12.24
N ARG A 52 18.96 -2.74 -12.67
CA ARG A 52 17.95 -1.93 -13.37
C ARG A 52 17.25 -1.04 -12.36
N ARG A 53 17.28 0.27 -12.58
CA ARG A 53 16.83 1.27 -11.61
C ARG A 53 15.60 1.97 -12.11
N LEU A 54 14.68 2.29 -11.21
CA LEU A 54 13.56 3.15 -11.54
C LEU A 54 14.05 4.58 -11.69
N ALA A 55 14.00 5.06 -12.92
CA ALA A 55 14.12 6.46 -13.25
C ALA A 55 12.73 7.05 -13.43
N ILE A 56 12.63 8.34 -13.20
CA ILE A 56 11.43 9.05 -13.64
C ILE A 56 11.51 9.23 -15.15
N GLY A 57 10.40 8.98 -15.85
CA GLY A 57 10.25 9.29 -17.27
C GLY A 57 10.40 10.79 -17.48
N ASP A 58 11.62 11.24 -17.77
CA ASP A 58 11.91 12.66 -17.89
C ASP A 58 11.51 13.18 -19.27
N GLY A 59 10.44 13.97 -19.32
CA GLY A 59 10.12 14.83 -20.45
C GLY A 59 11.14 15.96 -20.56
N GLY A 60 12.29 15.68 -21.19
CA GLY A 60 13.08 16.65 -21.96
C GLY A 60 13.88 17.72 -21.22
N THR A 61 13.97 17.76 -19.88
CA THR A 61 14.79 18.80 -19.21
C THR A 61 16.26 18.38 -19.08
N ARG A 62 17.12 18.98 -19.91
CA ARG A 62 18.61 18.85 -19.95
C ARG A 62 19.36 19.28 -18.67
N LYS A 63 18.70 19.42 -17.51
CA LYS A 63 19.42 19.72 -16.26
C LYS A 63 19.96 18.40 -15.69
N LYS A 64 21.22 18.39 -15.25
CA LYS A 64 21.78 17.22 -14.56
C LYS A 64 20.84 16.86 -13.40
N PRO A 65 20.34 15.61 -13.32
CA PRO A 65 19.51 15.22 -12.20
C PRO A 65 20.32 15.42 -10.90
N ARG A 66 19.68 15.97 -9.87
CA ARG A 66 20.28 15.94 -8.53
C ARG A 66 20.56 14.47 -8.18
N LYS A 67 21.72 14.19 -7.59
CA LYS A 67 22.04 12.84 -7.07
C LYS A 67 20.93 12.50 -6.08
N ARG A 68 20.12 11.49 -6.39
CA ARG A 68 19.07 11.01 -5.49
C ARG A 68 19.73 10.30 -4.33
N ARG A 69 19.18 10.48 -3.13
CA ARG A 69 19.67 9.77 -1.95
C ARG A 69 19.20 8.31 -1.96
N HIS A 70 18.01 8.05 -2.52
CA HIS A 70 17.42 6.71 -2.57
C HIS A 70 17.12 6.27 -3.99
N MET A 71 17.36 4.98 -4.27
CA MET A 71 17.06 4.36 -5.54
C MET A 71 16.19 3.13 -5.34
N ALA A 72 15.07 3.07 -6.06
CA ALA A 72 14.26 1.87 -6.15
C ALA A 72 14.76 0.98 -7.29
N THR A 73 14.96 -0.30 -6.99
CA THR A 73 15.54 -1.31 -7.87
C THR A 73 14.72 -2.59 -7.83
N ALA A 74 15.01 -3.48 -8.79
CA ALA A 74 14.36 -4.77 -8.87
C ALA A 74 14.59 -5.57 -7.57
N PRO A 75 13.56 -6.25 -7.04
CA PRO A 75 13.73 -7.10 -5.88
C PRO A 75 14.66 -8.30 -6.18
N PRO A 76 15.27 -8.90 -5.15
CA PRO A 76 16.06 -10.12 -5.31
C PRO A 76 15.15 -11.26 -5.76
N VAL A 77 15.67 -12.13 -6.61
CA VAL A 77 15.00 -13.36 -7.01
C VAL A 77 15.16 -14.40 -5.90
N PRO A 78 14.07 -14.97 -5.35
CA PRO A 78 14.16 -15.91 -4.23
C PRO A 78 15.04 -17.14 -4.50
N GLU A 79 15.06 -17.61 -5.75
CA GLU A 79 15.76 -18.83 -6.17
C GLU A 79 17.26 -18.62 -6.42
N THR A 80 17.70 -17.38 -6.65
CA THR A 80 19.06 -17.07 -7.10
C THR A 80 19.64 -15.89 -6.32
N PRO A 81 20.41 -16.15 -5.25
CA PRO A 81 21.05 -15.11 -4.46
C PRO A 81 21.89 -14.16 -5.32
N GLY A 82 21.72 -12.86 -5.13
CA GLY A 82 22.44 -11.83 -5.88
C GLY A 82 21.89 -11.52 -7.27
N HIS A 83 20.89 -12.27 -7.76
CA HIS A 83 20.18 -11.94 -8.99
C HIS A 83 18.94 -11.10 -8.68
N HIS A 84 18.74 -10.02 -9.43
CA HIS A 84 17.61 -9.10 -9.26
C HIS A 84 16.84 -9.02 -10.56
N SER A 85 15.51 -9.10 -10.50
CA SER A 85 14.67 -9.05 -11.70
C SER A 85 13.38 -8.31 -11.46
N TRP A 86 13.01 -7.47 -12.42
CA TRP A 86 11.74 -6.75 -12.39
C TRP A 86 10.54 -7.66 -12.64
N THR A 87 10.73 -8.75 -13.39
CA THR A 87 9.65 -9.61 -13.87
C THR A 87 9.72 -11.01 -13.27
N HIS A 88 10.91 -11.51 -12.97
CA HIS A 88 11.09 -12.86 -12.46
C HIS A 88 11.07 -12.84 -10.93
N GLY A 89 10.14 -13.57 -10.31
CA GLY A 89 9.96 -13.60 -8.84
C GLY A 89 9.31 -12.34 -8.25
N ASN A 90 9.06 -11.31 -9.05
CA ASN A 90 8.34 -10.11 -8.65
C ASN A 90 6.86 -10.24 -9.00
N ARG A 91 5.99 -10.02 -8.02
CA ARG A 91 4.52 -10.11 -8.15
C ARG A 91 3.83 -8.76 -8.03
N SER A 92 4.57 -7.66 -8.20
CA SER A 92 4.00 -6.32 -8.05
C SER A 92 2.82 -6.09 -8.98
N ALA A 93 1.73 -5.49 -8.48
CA ALA A 93 0.51 -5.23 -9.24
C ALA A 93 0.76 -4.45 -10.55
N CYS A 94 1.73 -3.54 -10.55
CA CYS A 94 2.16 -2.80 -11.76
C CYS A 94 2.67 -3.70 -12.90
N LEU A 95 2.96 -4.99 -12.67
CA LEU A 95 3.37 -5.93 -13.71
C LEU A 95 2.19 -6.46 -14.53
N TRP A 96 0.94 -6.38 -14.05
CA TRP A 96 -0.24 -6.77 -14.82
C TRP A 96 -0.37 -5.93 -16.10
N ASP A 97 -0.10 -4.64 -15.99
CA ASP A 97 -0.29 -3.69 -17.08
C ASP A 97 1.02 -3.16 -17.69
N ALA A 98 2.19 -3.59 -17.17
CA ALA A 98 3.51 -3.23 -17.69
C ALA A 98 3.65 -3.51 -19.20
N GLY A 99 3.14 -4.66 -19.66
CA GLY A 99 3.21 -5.05 -21.08
C GLY A 99 2.34 -4.18 -22.00
N LEU A 100 1.26 -3.60 -21.49
CA LEU A 100 0.33 -2.76 -22.26
C LEU A 100 0.99 -1.46 -22.72
N TRP A 101 1.93 -0.93 -21.93
CA TRP A 101 2.69 0.27 -22.26
C TRP A 101 3.54 0.15 -23.53
N THR A 102 3.97 -1.07 -23.86
CA THR A 102 4.88 -1.36 -24.99
C THR A 102 4.23 -2.17 -26.09
N ALA A 103 3.01 -2.70 -25.89
CA ALA A 103 2.33 -3.57 -26.85
C ALA A 103 2.06 -2.87 -28.19
N CYS A 104 1.36 -1.73 -28.16
CA CYS A 104 1.12 -0.89 -29.33
C CYS A 104 0.64 0.51 -28.90
N ARG A 105 0.51 1.44 -29.87
CA ARG A 105 -0.01 2.79 -29.61
C ARG A 105 -1.41 2.78 -29.00
N GLU A 106 -2.31 1.95 -29.51
CA GLU A 106 -3.69 1.90 -29.02
C GLU A 106 -3.78 1.44 -27.56
N SER A 107 -3.03 0.40 -27.20
CA SER A 107 -2.95 -0.10 -25.82
C SER A 107 -2.40 0.98 -24.87
N ARG A 108 -1.35 1.69 -25.29
CA ARG A 108 -0.79 2.83 -24.55
C ARG A 108 -1.79 3.98 -24.40
N ASP A 109 -2.57 4.30 -25.43
CA ASP A 109 -3.58 5.36 -25.37
C ASP A 109 -4.69 4.99 -24.36
N VAL A 110 -5.09 3.71 -24.31
CA VAL A 110 -6.03 3.19 -23.28
C VAL A 110 -5.45 3.33 -21.88
N MET A 111 -4.18 2.97 -21.68
CA MET A 111 -3.50 3.11 -20.39
C MET A 111 -3.40 4.57 -19.93
N MET A 112 -2.99 5.47 -20.83
CA MET A 112 -2.91 6.91 -20.55
C MET A 112 -4.26 7.50 -20.15
N TRP A 113 -5.34 7.03 -20.78
CA TRP A 113 -6.71 7.43 -20.47
C TRP A 113 -7.17 6.86 -19.13
N HIS A 114 -7.01 5.55 -18.91
CA HIS A 114 -7.47 4.85 -17.71
C HIS A 114 -6.88 5.45 -16.44
N PHE A 115 -5.57 5.70 -16.42
CA PHE A 115 -4.86 6.28 -15.27
C PHE A 115 -4.82 7.82 -15.28
N ARG A 116 -5.59 8.47 -16.16
CA ARG A 116 -5.69 9.93 -16.24
C ARG A 116 -4.33 10.63 -16.30
N VAL A 117 -3.32 10.02 -16.94
CA VAL A 117 -1.92 10.48 -16.87
C VAL A 117 -1.78 11.94 -17.31
N GLN A 118 -2.48 12.32 -18.40
CA GLN A 118 -2.44 13.69 -18.92
C GLN A 118 -3.06 14.72 -17.97
N HIS A 119 -4.11 14.33 -17.25
CA HIS A 119 -4.76 15.18 -16.26
C HIS A 119 -3.82 15.41 -15.08
N TRP A 120 -3.23 14.35 -14.53
CA TRP A 120 -2.27 14.47 -13.41
C TRP A 120 -1.01 15.23 -13.78
N ASP A 121 -0.51 15.08 -15.02
CA ASP A 121 0.60 15.90 -15.52
C ASP A 121 0.22 17.39 -15.67
N ALA A 122 -1.04 17.70 -15.95
CA ALA A 122 -1.54 19.08 -15.99
C ALA A 122 -1.64 19.68 -14.57
N GLU A 123 -2.28 18.98 -13.62
CA GLU A 123 -2.40 19.44 -12.22
C GLU A 123 -1.02 19.60 -11.57
N ARG A 124 -0.11 18.64 -11.79
CA ARG A 124 1.29 18.75 -11.36
C ARG A 124 1.96 20.03 -11.85
N ARG A 125 1.82 20.35 -13.14
CA ARG A 125 2.37 21.59 -13.72
C ARG A 125 1.69 22.83 -13.17
N ARG A 126 0.39 22.76 -12.85
CA ARG A 126 -0.36 23.86 -12.22
C ARG A 126 0.17 24.13 -10.81
N LEU A 127 0.30 23.11 -9.96
CA LEU A 127 0.87 23.25 -8.60
C LEU A 127 2.27 23.85 -8.65
N LEU A 128 3.10 23.36 -9.58
CA LEU A 128 4.45 23.88 -9.82
C LEU A 128 4.50 25.39 -10.07
N ARG A 129 3.50 25.89 -10.82
CA ARG A 129 3.39 27.28 -11.22
C ARG A 129 2.72 28.15 -10.15
N ALA A 130 1.80 27.57 -9.38
CA ALA A 130 1.08 28.28 -8.34
C ALA A 130 2.00 28.81 -7.23
N GLY A 131 3.16 28.15 -7.00
CA GLY A 131 4.19 28.67 -6.11
C GLY A 131 3.69 28.83 -4.68
N GLY A 132 3.31 27.71 -4.06
CA GLY A 132 2.89 27.64 -2.65
C GLY A 132 3.64 26.53 -1.92
N PHE A 133 3.83 26.69 -0.61
CA PHE A 133 4.32 25.63 0.26
C PHE A 133 3.14 24.74 0.65
N TRP A 134 3.18 23.48 0.25
CA TRP A 134 2.21 22.47 0.66
C TRP A 134 2.89 21.51 1.63
N THR A 135 2.19 21.14 2.70
CA THR A 135 2.64 20.04 3.56
C THR A 135 2.46 18.71 2.81
N PRO A 136 3.30 17.70 3.06
CA PRO A 136 3.11 16.37 2.47
C PRO A 136 1.71 15.79 2.73
N ALA A 137 1.17 15.99 3.93
CA ALA A 137 -0.19 15.58 4.29
C ALA A 137 -1.27 16.23 3.43
N ALA A 138 -1.24 17.56 3.27
CA ALA A 138 -2.23 18.26 2.43
C ALA A 138 -2.18 17.81 0.96
N LEU A 139 -1.00 17.44 0.45
CA LEU A 139 -0.87 16.87 -0.88
C LEU A 139 -1.43 15.45 -0.96
N ALA A 140 -1.23 14.62 0.06
CA ALA A 140 -1.78 13.27 0.09
C ALA A 140 -3.32 13.31 0.08
N ASP A 141 -3.93 14.20 0.87
CA ASP A 141 -5.39 14.34 0.97
C ASP A 141 -6.02 14.88 -0.32
N GLU A 142 -5.44 15.92 -0.93
CA GLU A 142 -6.00 16.51 -2.16
C GLU A 142 -5.76 15.63 -3.40
N PHE A 143 -4.70 14.81 -3.39
CA PHE A 143 -4.23 14.08 -4.56
C PHE A 143 -4.14 12.57 -4.35
N GLU A 144 -4.99 11.98 -3.52
CA GLU A 144 -4.96 10.56 -3.18
C GLU A 144 -4.83 9.64 -4.41
N ASP A 145 -5.58 9.93 -5.48
CA ASP A 145 -5.60 9.14 -6.72
C ASP A 145 -4.43 9.41 -7.69
N VAL A 146 -3.49 10.27 -7.32
CA VAL A 146 -2.43 10.70 -8.24
C VAL A 146 -1.62 9.52 -8.71
N THR A 147 -1.48 9.42 -10.02
CA THR A 147 -0.66 8.37 -10.63
C THR A 147 0.76 8.89 -10.89
N ALA A 148 1.75 8.13 -10.44
CA ALA A 148 3.16 8.31 -10.75
C ALA A 148 3.62 7.24 -11.76
N MET A 149 4.28 7.69 -12.83
CA MET A 149 4.92 6.81 -13.79
C MET A 149 6.43 6.78 -13.56
N ALA A 150 6.96 5.58 -13.34
CA ALA A 150 8.39 5.29 -13.31
C ALA A 150 8.77 4.39 -14.49
N VAL A 151 10.03 4.46 -14.90
CA VAL A 151 10.58 3.65 -15.99
C VAL A 151 11.84 2.98 -15.48
N ALA A 152 11.91 1.65 -15.54
CA ALA A 152 13.17 0.96 -15.28
C ALA A 152 14.13 1.15 -16.46
N ARG A 153 15.36 1.56 -16.16
CA ARG A 153 16.47 1.70 -17.12
C ARG A 153 17.68 0.90 -16.64
N CYS A 154 18.40 0.21 -17.54
CA CYS A 154 19.77 -0.21 -17.25
C CYS A 154 20.72 0.98 -17.41
N ARG A 155 21.88 0.91 -16.74
CA ARG A 155 22.97 1.88 -16.92
C ARG A 155 23.62 1.78 -18.30
N ASP A 156 23.57 0.61 -18.94
CA ASP A 156 24.19 0.35 -20.24
C ASP A 156 23.24 0.57 -21.44
N ASP A 157 21.97 0.94 -21.19
CA ASP A 157 20.96 1.20 -22.24
C ASP A 157 21.04 2.64 -22.78
N ASP A 158 22.25 3.13 -23.07
CA ASP A 158 22.47 4.42 -23.77
C ASP A 158 22.15 4.31 -25.28
N ASP A 159 21.71 3.14 -25.76
CA ASP A 159 21.23 2.94 -27.13
C ASP A 159 19.76 3.39 -27.23
N ASP A 160 19.45 4.25 -28.20
CA ASP A 160 18.19 5.00 -28.38
C ASP A 160 16.95 4.12 -28.70
N GLY A 161 17.04 2.81 -28.49
CA GLY A 161 15.97 1.85 -28.68
C GLY A 161 14.98 1.82 -27.50
N ASP A 162 13.68 1.95 -27.80
CA ASP A 162 12.58 1.74 -26.85
C ASP A 162 12.44 0.25 -26.41
N GLN A 163 13.29 -0.63 -26.95
CA GLN A 163 13.31 -2.06 -26.68
C GLN A 163 14.00 -2.35 -25.34
N GLY A 164 13.20 -2.47 -24.27
CA GLY A 164 13.68 -2.92 -22.96
C GLY A 164 13.26 -2.05 -21.78
N ARG A 165 12.57 -0.93 -22.03
CA ARG A 165 12.02 -0.07 -20.98
C ARG A 165 10.77 -0.71 -20.38
N LEU A 166 10.80 -0.94 -19.07
CA LEU A 166 9.62 -1.36 -18.32
C LEU A 166 8.99 -0.13 -17.69
N HIS A 167 7.72 0.11 -18.01
CA HIS A 167 6.94 1.19 -17.44
C HIS A 167 6.17 0.67 -16.23
N PHE A 168 6.26 1.41 -15.14
CA PHE A 168 5.57 1.13 -13.89
C PHE A 168 4.64 2.29 -13.59
N LEU A 169 3.36 1.98 -13.39
CA LEU A 169 2.42 2.91 -12.81
C LEU A 169 2.11 2.53 -11.38
N VAL A 170 2.16 3.52 -10.50
CA VAL A 170 1.82 3.39 -9.08
C VAL A 170 0.99 4.60 -8.65
N GLN A 171 0.22 4.45 -7.59
CA GLN A 171 -0.51 5.52 -6.90
C GLN A 171 0.09 5.67 -5.50
N PRO A 172 1.07 6.58 -5.29
CA PRO A 172 1.86 6.66 -4.06
C PRO A 172 1.06 6.76 -2.75
N HIS A 173 -0.15 7.31 -2.83
CA HIS A 173 -1.01 7.57 -1.68
C HIS A 173 -2.05 6.48 -1.43
N ARG A 174 -2.24 5.55 -2.37
CA ARG A 174 -3.22 4.45 -2.27
C ARG A 174 -2.57 3.07 -2.25
N ASP A 175 -1.53 2.89 -3.05
CA ASP A 175 -0.84 1.62 -3.23
C ASP A 175 0.05 1.29 -2.03
N LEU A 176 0.27 0.00 -1.80
CA LEU A 176 1.19 -0.52 -0.78
C LEU A 176 2.58 -0.71 -1.35
N PHE A 177 3.58 -0.10 -0.72
CA PHE A 177 4.97 -0.25 -1.12
C PHE A 177 5.69 -1.21 -0.18
N TRP A 178 5.89 -2.44 -0.65
CA TRP A 178 6.73 -3.41 0.05
C TRP A 178 8.19 -3.09 -0.22
N LEU A 179 8.85 -2.52 0.78
CA LEU A 179 10.21 -2.02 0.65
C LEU A 179 11.20 -2.99 1.29
N GLU A 180 12.23 -3.36 0.54
CA GLU A 180 13.31 -4.22 0.99
C GLU A 180 14.65 -3.47 0.90
N PRO A 181 15.01 -2.69 1.93
CA PRO A 181 16.33 -2.11 2.05
C PRO A 181 17.40 -3.20 2.01
N ARG A 182 18.50 -2.97 1.29
CA ARG A 182 19.64 -3.90 1.32
C ARG A 182 20.38 -3.89 2.65
N ASP A 183 20.48 -2.71 3.26
CA ASP A 183 21.05 -2.50 4.58
C ASP A 183 20.06 -1.68 5.42
N TRP A 184 19.50 -2.30 6.46
CA TRP A 184 18.50 -1.70 7.35
C TRP A 184 19.00 -0.50 8.17
N ARG A 185 20.32 -0.27 8.20
CA ARG A 185 20.96 0.85 8.91
C ARG A 185 21.48 1.93 7.96
N ARG A 186 22.05 1.55 6.81
CA ARG A 186 22.75 2.48 5.90
C ARG A 186 22.00 2.82 4.63
N SER A 187 21.08 1.96 4.19
CA SER A 187 20.36 2.19 2.94
C SER A 187 19.30 3.29 3.06
N VAL A 188 19.00 3.76 4.27
CA VAL A 188 17.86 4.65 4.55
C VAL A 188 18.33 5.90 5.30
N ASP A 189 18.22 7.04 4.60
CA ASP A 189 18.25 8.37 5.18
C ASP A 189 16.81 8.76 5.48
N TRP A 190 16.45 8.62 6.74
CA TRP A 190 15.09 8.76 7.27
C TRP A 190 14.46 10.12 6.97
N SER A 191 15.28 11.18 7.01
CA SER A 191 14.84 12.55 6.70
C SER A 191 14.34 12.73 5.26
N SER A 192 14.72 11.82 4.35
CA SER A 192 14.36 11.89 2.93
C SER A 192 13.74 10.62 2.37
N PHE A 193 13.62 9.54 3.16
CA PHE A 193 13.22 8.23 2.66
C PHE A 193 11.82 8.23 2.06
N PHE A 194 10.87 8.80 2.80
CA PHE A 194 9.49 8.92 2.37
C PHE A 194 9.32 9.87 1.17
N LEU A 195 10.27 10.79 0.95
CA LEU A 195 10.12 11.92 0.02
C LEU A 195 11.02 11.86 -1.22
N ASP A 196 12.06 11.02 -1.26
CA ASP A 196 13.06 11.00 -2.36
C ASP A 196 13.11 9.65 -3.08
N LEU A 197 12.00 8.91 -3.12
CA LEU A 197 11.86 7.75 -3.99
C LEU A 197 11.44 8.19 -5.40
N PRO A 198 11.71 7.37 -6.43
CA PRO A 198 11.37 7.71 -7.81
C PRO A 198 9.89 8.00 -8.07
N PHE A 199 9.01 7.56 -7.17
CA PHE A 199 7.57 7.76 -7.22
C PHE A 199 7.04 8.62 -6.06
N SER A 200 7.89 9.13 -5.15
CA SER A 200 7.50 10.05 -4.06
C SER A 200 8.12 11.45 -4.14
N SER A 201 8.98 11.70 -5.13
CA SER A 201 9.69 12.98 -5.26
C SER A 201 8.72 14.17 -5.43
N PRO A 202 8.93 15.31 -4.74
CA PRO A 202 8.11 16.50 -4.96
C PRO A 202 8.13 16.84 -6.44
N LEU A 203 6.95 16.99 -7.01
CA LEU A 203 6.66 17.21 -8.42
C LEU A 203 6.68 16.06 -9.38
N ARG A 204 7.02 14.85 -8.93
CA ARG A 204 6.76 13.60 -9.65
C ARG A 204 6.62 12.44 -8.65
N GLY A 205 5.73 12.64 -7.69
CA GLY A 205 5.41 11.74 -6.57
C GLY A 205 4.85 12.44 -5.32
N TYR A 206 4.22 13.61 -5.50
CA TYR A 206 4.00 14.63 -4.48
C TYR A 206 3.37 14.19 -3.14
N GLY A 207 4.25 13.83 -2.20
CA GLY A 207 3.94 13.57 -0.80
C GLY A 207 4.85 12.47 -0.25
N HIS A 208 4.54 11.98 0.94
CA HIS A 208 5.10 10.73 1.45
C HIS A 208 4.40 9.53 0.80
N LEU A 209 4.87 8.31 1.10
CA LEU A 209 4.13 7.10 0.77
C LEU A 209 3.09 6.84 1.86
N SER A 210 1.81 6.76 1.51
CA SER A 210 0.78 6.51 2.52
C SER A 210 0.83 5.12 3.10
N HIS A 211 1.26 4.10 2.34
CA HIS A 211 1.30 2.72 2.82
C HIS A 211 2.63 2.06 2.49
N ILE A 212 3.34 1.61 3.53
CA ILE A 212 4.61 0.89 3.40
C ILE A 212 4.45 -0.47 4.05
N ALA A 213 4.97 -1.52 3.43
CA ALA A 213 5.00 -2.86 4.00
C ALA A 213 6.43 -3.32 4.30
N VAL A 214 6.57 -4.07 5.40
CA VAL A 214 7.75 -4.85 5.75
C VAL A 214 7.30 -6.26 6.13
N GLU A 215 8.07 -7.27 5.72
CA GLU A 215 7.81 -8.66 6.12
C GLU A 215 8.15 -8.87 7.60
N HIS A 216 7.19 -9.33 8.39
CA HIS A 216 7.42 -9.66 9.79
C HIS A 216 8.18 -10.99 9.92
N ASP A 217 9.18 -11.03 10.79
CA ASP A 217 9.83 -12.27 11.21
C ASP A 217 9.54 -12.52 12.71
N PRO A 218 9.08 -13.72 13.12
CA PRO A 218 8.82 -14.05 14.52
C PRO A 218 9.99 -13.81 15.48
N SER A 219 11.23 -13.81 14.97
CA SER A 219 12.41 -13.49 15.78
C SER A 219 12.39 -12.05 16.30
N TRP A 220 11.55 -11.17 15.77
CA TRP A 220 11.43 -9.78 16.21
C TRP A 220 10.91 -9.67 17.64
N ASN A 221 10.17 -10.68 18.11
CA ASN A 221 9.63 -10.71 19.47
C ASN A 221 10.61 -11.31 20.48
N ALA A 222 11.68 -11.94 20.01
CA ALA A 222 12.76 -12.42 20.88
C ALA A 222 13.66 -11.25 21.28
N ASP A 223 14.00 -11.17 22.57
CA ASP A 223 14.92 -10.15 23.12
C ASP A 223 14.56 -8.72 22.69
N LEU A 224 13.26 -8.39 22.72
CA LEU A 224 12.78 -7.04 22.42
C LEU A 224 13.26 -6.07 23.53
N PRO A 225 13.94 -4.95 23.18
CA PRO A 225 14.38 -3.95 24.14
C PRO A 225 13.23 -3.42 25.01
N LYS A 226 13.57 -2.89 26.19
CA LYS A 226 12.57 -2.32 27.10
C LYS A 226 12.31 -0.84 26.82
N ASP A 227 13.23 -0.18 26.15
CA ASP A 227 13.16 1.23 25.81
C ASP A 227 13.26 1.45 24.30
N LEU A 228 12.62 2.51 23.84
CA LEU A 228 12.60 2.87 22.43
C LEU A 228 13.99 3.26 21.93
N ALA A 229 14.84 3.86 22.78
CA ALA A 229 16.16 4.34 22.40
C ALA A 229 17.09 3.20 21.94
N GLU A 230 17.08 2.05 22.62
CA GLU A 230 17.78 0.84 22.20
C GLU A 230 17.24 0.31 20.86
N LEU A 231 15.91 0.24 20.71
CA LEU A 231 15.28 -0.24 19.48
C LEU A 231 15.61 0.62 18.25
N LEU A 232 15.64 1.95 18.42
CA LEU A 232 16.02 2.91 17.37
C LEU A 232 17.46 2.73 16.89
N GLN A 233 18.35 2.16 17.71
CA GLN A 233 19.75 1.91 17.35
C GLN A 233 19.97 0.60 16.59
N GLU A 234 18.96 -0.29 16.56
CA GLU A 234 19.11 -1.61 15.95
C GLU A 234 19.24 -1.55 14.43
N ALA A 235 20.21 -2.29 13.88
CA ALA A 235 20.42 -2.47 12.45
C ALA A 235 19.53 -3.59 11.87
N THR A 236 18.28 -3.67 12.31
CA THR A 236 17.34 -4.77 12.03
C THR A 236 16.08 -4.23 11.35
N PRO A 237 15.26 -5.10 10.71
CA PRO A 237 13.94 -4.72 10.20
C PRO A 237 13.01 -4.12 11.28
N ARG A 238 13.01 -4.65 12.51
CA ARG A 238 12.20 -4.08 13.61
C ARG A 238 12.71 -2.69 14.04
N GLY A 239 14.02 -2.48 14.07
CA GLY A 239 14.61 -1.16 14.27
C GLY A 239 14.26 -0.18 13.15
N PHE A 240 14.13 -0.68 11.91
CA PHE A 240 13.63 0.11 10.78
C PHE A 240 12.18 0.56 11.02
N VAL A 241 11.28 -0.33 11.45
CA VAL A 241 9.89 0.05 11.78
C VAL A 241 9.87 1.11 12.87
N ALA A 242 10.65 0.93 13.95
CA ALA A 242 10.70 1.91 15.03
C ALA A 242 11.18 3.30 14.59
N ARG A 243 12.17 3.38 13.70
CA ARG A 243 12.65 4.64 13.11
C ARG A 243 11.65 5.25 12.13
N ALA A 244 10.97 4.42 11.34
CA ALA A 244 9.91 4.88 10.44
C ALA A 244 8.77 5.56 11.23
N MET A 245 8.36 4.96 12.35
CA MET A 245 7.38 5.54 13.26
C MET A 245 7.88 6.84 13.90
N ALA A 246 9.15 6.90 14.31
CA ALA A 246 9.75 8.12 14.85
C ALA A 246 9.69 9.27 13.84
N GLU A 247 10.02 9.02 12.57
CA GLU A 247 9.90 10.03 11.51
C GLU A 247 8.46 10.46 11.27
N CYS A 248 7.49 9.53 11.35
CA CYS A 248 6.07 9.85 11.24
C CYS A 248 5.63 10.76 12.38
N ALA A 249 6.05 10.48 13.62
CA ALA A 249 5.76 11.29 14.78
C ALA A 249 6.41 12.69 14.69
N THR A 250 7.72 12.75 14.44
CA THR A 250 8.49 14.01 14.38
C THR A 250 8.02 14.93 13.27
N ASN A 251 7.78 14.39 12.06
CA ASN A 251 7.42 15.20 10.89
C ASN A 251 5.91 15.23 10.62
N LYS A 252 5.10 14.59 11.48
CA LYS A 252 3.64 14.48 11.34
C LYS A 252 3.24 13.94 9.95
N LEU A 253 3.91 12.87 9.52
CA LEU A 253 3.63 12.20 8.25
C LEU A 253 2.44 11.25 8.44
N SER A 254 1.48 11.27 7.51
CA SER A 254 0.39 10.29 7.46
C SER A 254 0.79 9.00 6.72
N SER A 255 2.00 8.51 6.98
CA SER A 255 2.46 7.23 6.42
C SER A 255 2.07 6.10 7.37
N PHE A 256 1.33 5.13 6.86
CA PHE A 256 0.95 3.93 7.59
C PHE A 256 1.87 2.77 7.24
N ILE A 257 2.34 2.06 8.25
CA ILE A 257 3.27 0.94 8.13
C ILE A 257 2.50 -0.36 8.34
N TRP A 258 2.70 -1.32 7.46
CA TRP A 258 2.06 -2.61 7.47
C TRP A 258 3.08 -3.71 7.73
N LEU A 259 2.80 -4.55 8.71
CA LEU A 259 3.55 -5.77 8.95
C LEU A 259 2.88 -6.92 8.22
N VAL A 260 3.56 -7.48 7.23
CA VAL A 260 3.05 -8.65 6.51
C VAL A 260 3.43 -9.91 7.27
N ASP A 261 2.45 -10.58 7.87
CA ASP A 261 2.63 -11.84 8.57
C ASP A 261 2.00 -13.00 7.81
N ARG A 262 2.84 -13.78 7.13
CA ARG A 262 2.42 -14.92 6.32
C ARG A 262 1.91 -16.12 7.14
N ARG A 263 2.02 -16.06 8.47
CA ARG A 263 1.60 -17.16 9.36
C ARG A 263 0.17 -16.96 9.85
N LEU A 264 -0.37 -15.76 9.72
CA LEU A 264 -1.74 -15.48 10.11
C LEU A 264 -2.71 -16.10 9.12
N SER A 265 -3.78 -16.67 9.64
CA SER A 265 -4.90 -17.19 8.86
C SER A 265 -6.17 -16.54 9.41
N ARG A 266 -6.91 -15.83 8.56
CA ARG A 266 -8.18 -15.21 8.92
C ARG A 266 -9.27 -16.27 9.08
N LYS A 267 -10.21 -16.03 9.98
CA LYS A 267 -11.48 -16.79 10.01
C LYS A 267 -12.17 -16.60 8.65
N SER A 268 -12.64 -17.68 8.03
CA SER A 268 -13.50 -17.55 6.86
C SER A 268 -14.74 -16.74 7.23
N PRO A 269 -15.23 -15.82 6.39
CA PRO A 269 -16.48 -15.09 6.63
C PRO A 269 -17.65 -16.06 6.92
N GLU A 270 -17.66 -17.23 6.27
CA GLU A 270 -18.66 -18.28 6.50
C GLU A 270 -18.58 -18.91 7.90
N ALA A 271 -17.40 -18.93 8.52
CA ALA A 271 -17.20 -19.51 9.84
C ALA A 271 -17.57 -18.53 10.97
N ALA A 272 -17.47 -17.22 10.73
CA ALA A 272 -17.88 -16.19 11.70
C ALA A 272 -19.42 -16.15 11.86
N LEU A 273 -20.16 -16.23 10.75
CA LEU A 273 -21.64 -16.29 10.77
C LEU A 273 -22.20 -17.56 11.41
N ALA A 274 -21.44 -18.66 11.43
CA ALA A 274 -21.85 -19.90 12.08
C ALA A 274 -21.61 -19.90 13.59
N ALA A 275 -20.72 -19.05 14.11
CA ALA A 275 -20.38 -19.00 15.53
C ALA A 275 -21.36 -18.13 16.35
N ASP A 276 -21.95 -17.10 15.75
CA ASP A 276 -22.99 -16.26 16.38
C ASP A 276 -24.36 -16.96 16.49
N GLY A 277 -24.53 -18.14 15.87
CA GLY A 277 -25.81 -18.86 15.86
C GLY A 277 -26.08 -19.80 17.03
N ASP A 278 -25.11 -19.99 17.96
CA ASP A 278 -25.15 -21.07 18.95
C ASP A 278 -25.16 -20.61 20.43
N GLU A 279 -25.23 -19.31 20.73
CA GLU A 279 -25.21 -18.83 22.13
C GLU A 279 -26.58 -18.57 22.80
N ASP A 280 -27.71 -18.71 22.10
CA ASP A 280 -29.05 -18.41 22.67
C ASP A 280 -29.98 -19.64 22.84
N GLN A 281 -29.54 -20.70 23.53
CA GLN A 281 -30.46 -21.77 24.02
C GLN A 281 -30.12 -22.27 25.45
N GLN A 282 -30.35 -21.40 26.43
CA GLN A 282 -30.60 -21.65 27.87
C GLN A 282 -30.92 -20.27 28.45
N ASP A 283 -32.16 -19.85 28.69
CA ASP A 283 -33.13 -20.38 29.65
C ASP A 283 -34.49 -19.73 29.38
N GLU A 284 -35.57 -20.49 29.15
CA GLU A 284 -36.96 -19.99 29.30
C GLU A 284 -37.85 -21.19 29.66
N ALA A 285 -38.23 -21.28 30.93
CA ALA A 285 -39.36 -22.08 31.38
C ALA A 285 -40.11 -21.33 32.50
N ASP A 286 -41.40 -21.16 32.25
CA ASP A 286 -42.52 -20.94 33.18
C ASP A 286 -42.67 -19.53 33.81
N ASP A 287 -43.68 -18.75 33.37
CA ASP A 287 -45.02 -18.75 34.00
C ASP A 287 -46.04 -17.75 33.37
N ASP A 288 -47.18 -18.31 32.98
CA ASP A 288 -48.58 -17.86 33.11
C ASP A 288 -49.08 -16.41 32.83
N ALA A 289 -49.82 -16.32 31.71
CA ALA A 289 -51.26 -16.00 31.59
C ALA A 289 -51.94 -14.95 32.51
N ALA A 290 -52.52 -13.90 31.92
CA ALA A 290 -53.98 -13.69 31.81
C ALA A 290 -54.43 -12.29 31.28
N GLY A 291 -55.31 -12.31 30.25
CA GLY A 291 -56.40 -11.36 29.92
C GLY A 291 -56.11 -9.87 29.65
N GLY A 292 -56.82 -9.16 28.79
CA GLY A 292 -57.92 -9.45 27.86
C GLY A 292 -58.37 -8.16 27.15
N GLU A 293 -59.24 -8.33 26.13
CA GLU A 293 -60.16 -7.36 25.49
C GLU A 293 -59.54 -6.12 24.79
N GLU A 294 -59.53 -6.04 23.46
CA GLU A 294 -60.64 -5.75 22.50
C GLU A 294 -61.01 -4.25 22.45
N GLU A 295 -60.55 -3.52 21.44
CA GLU A 295 -61.39 -2.54 20.71
C GLU A 295 -60.76 -2.08 19.38
N ALA A 296 -61.63 -1.86 18.41
CA ALA A 296 -61.37 -1.50 17.02
C ALA A 296 -61.69 -0.02 16.75
N ALA A 297 -60.99 0.62 15.81
CA ALA A 297 -61.48 1.72 14.95
C ALA A 297 -60.40 2.07 13.91
N GLU A 298 -60.73 1.95 12.61
CA GLU A 298 -60.85 3.06 11.62
C GLU A 298 -59.50 3.71 11.27
N ALA A 299 -58.87 3.39 10.13
CA ALA A 299 -59.18 3.86 8.77
C ALA A 299 -59.06 5.38 8.61
N ASP A 300 -57.92 5.84 8.08
CA ASP A 300 -57.85 7.01 7.21
C ASP A 300 -56.72 6.82 6.20
N GLU A 301 -57.10 6.95 4.92
CA GLU A 301 -56.26 7.14 3.73
C GLU A 301 -55.83 8.63 3.64
N GLU A 302 -54.94 8.96 2.70
CA GLU A 302 -54.26 10.27 2.44
C GLU A 302 -52.86 10.31 3.10
N ASP A 303 -51.73 10.55 2.44
CA ASP A 303 -51.44 11.14 1.14
C ASP A 303 -50.13 10.55 0.56
N ALA A 304 -50.08 10.50 -0.77
CA ALA A 304 -48.89 10.25 -1.55
C ALA A 304 -48.13 11.57 -1.75
N GLU A 305 -46.94 11.70 -1.16
CA GLU A 305 -45.91 12.60 -1.66
C GLU A 305 -44.62 11.82 -1.88
N GLU A 306 -44.20 11.84 -3.14
CA GLU A 306 -42.94 11.35 -3.66
C GLU A 306 -41.81 12.22 -3.06
N GLU A 307 -41.19 11.77 -1.98
CA GLU A 307 -39.83 12.18 -1.65
C GLU A 307 -38.87 11.16 -2.25
N GLU A 308 -38.15 11.61 -3.28
CA GLU A 308 -37.06 10.89 -3.94
C GLU A 308 -36.12 10.32 -2.88
N GLU A 309 -35.80 9.03 -3.04
CA GLU A 309 -34.81 8.28 -2.27
C GLU A 309 -33.56 9.13 -2.03
N ASP A 310 -33.47 9.71 -0.84
CA ASP A 310 -32.20 9.86 -0.15
C ASP A 310 -31.61 8.46 -0.12
N GLY A 311 -30.63 8.24 -1.01
CA GLY A 311 -29.77 7.08 -0.98
C GLY A 311 -29.17 7.02 0.41
N VAL A 312 -29.80 6.20 1.25
CA VAL A 312 -29.33 5.82 2.56
C VAL A 312 -27.89 5.44 2.35
N ALA A 313 -26.99 6.30 2.85
CA ALA A 313 -25.60 5.97 3.04
C ALA A 313 -25.63 4.65 3.83
N ALA A 314 -25.44 3.54 3.11
CA ALA A 314 -25.11 2.27 3.71
C ALA A 314 -23.95 2.62 4.62
N GLY A 315 -24.18 2.53 5.93
CA GLY A 315 -23.18 2.89 6.92
C GLY A 315 -21.87 2.25 6.52
N ASP A 316 -20.81 3.05 6.54
CA ASP A 316 -19.42 2.61 6.44
C ASP A 316 -19.22 1.53 7.51
N ALA A 317 -19.58 0.28 7.19
CA ALA A 317 -19.00 -0.86 7.84
C ALA A 317 -17.54 -0.74 7.47
N ASP A 318 -16.67 -0.43 8.45
CA ASP A 318 -15.23 -0.26 8.29
C ASP A 318 -14.70 -1.31 7.31
N GLU A 319 -14.59 -0.92 6.04
CA GLU A 319 -14.24 -1.85 4.98
C GLU A 319 -12.75 -2.08 5.14
N LEU A 320 -12.41 -3.24 5.72
CA LEU A 320 -11.03 -3.65 5.97
C LEU A 320 -10.14 -3.31 4.77
N ILE A 321 -8.99 -2.71 5.05
CA ILE A 321 -8.11 -2.28 3.98
C ILE A 321 -7.56 -3.52 3.26
N THR A 322 -7.74 -3.56 1.94
CA THR A 322 -7.22 -4.62 1.08
C THR A 322 -6.20 -4.11 0.08
N PHE A 323 -5.16 -4.91 -0.15
CA PHE A 323 -4.15 -4.69 -1.17
C PHE A 323 -4.01 -5.95 -2.03
N TYR A 324 -3.70 -5.82 -3.31
CA TYR A 324 -3.50 -6.97 -4.18
C TYR A 324 -2.15 -6.93 -4.88
N ASP A 325 -1.53 -8.10 -5.03
CA ASP A 325 -0.41 -8.31 -5.94
C ASP A 325 -0.89 -9.12 -7.17
N CYS A 326 0.01 -9.58 -8.04
CA CYS A 326 -0.40 -10.31 -9.23
C CYS A 326 -1.12 -11.64 -8.96
N ASP A 327 -0.93 -12.22 -7.78
CA ASP A 327 -1.34 -13.59 -7.44
C ASP A 327 -2.14 -13.66 -6.12
N ARG A 328 -2.08 -12.64 -5.28
CA ARG A 328 -2.52 -12.69 -3.87
C ARG A 328 -3.29 -11.45 -3.46
N LEU A 329 -4.17 -11.64 -2.50
CA LEU A 329 -4.86 -10.58 -1.78
C LEU A 329 -4.30 -10.49 -0.35
N TYR A 330 -4.03 -9.27 0.09
CA TYR A 330 -3.58 -8.96 1.43
C TYR A 330 -4.68 -8.17 2.11
N VAL A 331 -5.05 -8.59 3.31
CA VAL A 331 -6.17 -8.00 4.04
C VAL A 331 -5.66 -7.58 5.41
N GLU A 332 -5.98 -6.35 5.78
CA GLU A 332 -5.86 -5.85 7.16
C GLU A 332 -6.41 -6.89 8.13
N THR A 333 -5.69 -7.13 9.21
CA THR A 333 -5.99 -8.21 10.14
C THR A 333 -5.83 -7.74 11.56
N GLU A 334 -6.95 -7.75 12.26
CA GLU A 334 -7.01 -7.45 13.69
C GLU A 334 -6.91 -8.72 14.51
N ARG A 335 -6.88 -8.57 15.84
CA ARG A 335 -6.74 -9.71 16.76
C ARG A 335 -7.98 -10.60 16.72
N GLU A 336 -9.14 -9.99 16.54
CA GLU A 336 -10.48 -10.57 16.54
C GLU A 336 -10.70 -11.47 15.30
N ASP A 337 -10.08 -11.08 14.18
CA ASP A 337 -10.09 -11.77 12.89
C ASP A 337 -9.34 -13.10 12.88
N LEU A 338 -8.39 -13.28 13.82
CA LEU A 338 -7.55 -14.47 13.85
C LEU A 338 -8.35 -15.71 14.22
N VAL A 339 -8.12 -16.80 13.50
CA VAL A 339 -8.47 -18.14 14.00
C VAL A 339 -7.67 -18.34 15.29
N HIS A 340 -8.34 -18.31 16.44
CA HIS A 340 -7.70 -18.23 17.76
C HIS A 340 -6.42 -19.08 17.83
N PRO A 341 -5.24 -18.48 18.07
CA PRO A 341 -4.03 -19.26 18.30
C PRO A 341 -4.31 -20.18 19.48
N ARG A 342 -4.15 -21.49 19.30
CA ARG A 342 -4.57 -22.49 20.30
C ARG A 342 -3.75 -22.38 21.60
N ARG A 343 -2.68 -21.55 21.60
CA ARG A 343 -1.74 -21.32 22.72
C ARG A 343 -1.19 -19.89 22.71
N GLU A 344 -0.99 -19.32 23.89
CA GLU A 344 -0.37 -17.99 24.10
C GLU A 344 1.01 -17.86 23.43
N GLU A 345 1.83 -18.93 23.47
CA GLU A 345 3.13 -19.00 22.81
C GLU A 345 3.10 -18.84 21.28
N GLU A 346 1.95 -19.11 20.64
CA GLU A 346 1.78 -18.89 19.21
C GLU A 346 1.49 -17.43 18.91
N TYR A 347 0.68 -16.78 19.76
CA TYR A 347 0.39 -15.35 19.68
C TYR A 347 1.66 -14.51 19.83
N GLU A 348 2.54 -14.86 20.78
CA GLU A 348 3.82 -14.18 21.00
C GLU A 348 4.75 -14.18 19.77
N LYS A 349 4.46 -15.01 18.76
CA LYS A 349 5.24 -15.10 17.52
C LYS A 349 4.61 -14.36 16.35
N THR A 350 3.51 -13.64 16.57
CA THR A 350 2.76 -12.91 15.54
C THR A 350 3.20 -11.46 15.45
N ALA A 351 2.94 -10.85 14.29
CA ALA A 351 3.10 -9.40 14.11
C ALA A 351 2.18 -8.58 15.01
N LEU A 352 0.98 -9.09 15.35
CA LEU A 352 0.05 -8.43 16.27
C LEU A 352 0.63 -8.31 17.68
N TYR A 353 1.33 -9.34 18.15
CA TYR A 353 2.05 -9.24 19.42
C TYR A 353 3.18 -8.21 19.35
N PHE A 354 3.94 -8.15 18.25
CA PHE A 354 4.98 -7.14 18.05
C PHE A 354 4.39 -5.72 18.10
N LEU A 355 3.30 -5.48 17.37
CA LEU A 355 2.58 -4.20 17.33
C LEU A 355 2.17 -3.76 18.73
N HIS A 356 1.50 -4.63 19.49
CA HIS A 356 1.10 -4.34 20.88
C HIS A 356 2.31 -4.01 21.77
N ARG A 357 3.40 -4.79 21.66
CA ARG A 357 4.62 -4.55 22.44
C ARG A 357 5.29 -3.23 22.07
N LEU A 358 5.30 -2.87 20.78
CA LEU A 358 5.85 -1.59 20.34
C LEU A 358 5.01 -0.42 20.87
N GLY A 359 3.68 -0.55 20.91
CA GLY A 359 2.81 0.45 21.55
C GLY A 359 3.16 0.69 23.01
N VAL A 360 3.33 -0.38 23.78
CA VAL A 360 3.72 -0.31 25.21
C VAL A 360 5.09 0.37 25.39
N ILE A 361 6.05 0.11 24.50
CA ILE A 361 7.40 0.67 24.59
C ILE A 361 7.44 2.13 24.09
N GLY A 362 6.68 2.46 23.04
CA GLY A 362 6.92 3.63 22.20
C GLY A 362 5.89 4.75 22.29
N ASN A 363 4.62 4.51 22.63
CA ASN A 363 3.55 5.52 22.49
C ASN A 363 3.88 6.83 23.22
N GLY A 364 4.38 6.74 24.46
CA GLY A 364 4.78 7.91 25.23
C GLY A 364 5.94 8.68 24.59
N ASP A 365 6.97 7.97 24.14
CA ASP A 365 8.15 8.59 23.52
C ASP A 365 7.83 9.19 22.15
N TYR A 366 7.02 8.52 21.32
CA TYR A 366 6.59 9.05 20.02
C TYR A 366 5.71 10.28 20.17
N THR A 367 4.79 10.28 21.15
CA THR A 367 3.97 11.45 21.48
C THR A 367 4.87 12.65 21.82
N LEU A 368 5.91 12.44 22.64
CA LEU A 368 6.88 13.49 22.97
C LEU A 368 7.66 14.00 21.74
N MET A 369 7.95 13.13 20.76
CA MET A 369 8.63 13.53 19.52
C MET A 369 7.78 14.43 18.62
N GLY A 370 6.45 14.24 18.60
CA GLY A 370 5.54 15.05 17.79
C GLY A 370 5.08 16.36 18.45
N ASP A 371 5.28 16.50 19.76
CA ASP A 371 4.78 17.62 20.56
C ASP A 371 5.82 18.73 20.86
N GLU A 372 6.79 18.95 19.97
CA GLU A 372 7.82 19.99 20.15
C GLU A 372 7.26 21.42 20.35
N HIS A 373 5.98 21.64 20.06
CA HIS A 373 5.32 22.95 20.11
C HIS A 373 4.14 23.03 21.09
N GLY A 374 3.94 22.01 21.95
CA GLY A 374 2.79 21.96 22.87
C GLY A 374 1.45 21.97 22.13
N SER A 375 1.41 21.34 20.97
CA SER A 375 0.22 21.16 20.14
C SER A 375 -0.79 20.18 20.73
N GLY A 376 -0.39 19.39 21.73
CA GLY A 376 -1.21 18.30 22.27
C GLY A 376 -1.41 17.18 21.26
N PHE A 377 -0.42 16.99 20.37
CA PHE A 377 -0.44 15.92 19.38
C PHE A 377 -0.25 14.59 20.09
N GLU A 378 -1.27 13.74 20.06
CA GLU A 378 -1.22 12.38 20.60
C GLU A 378 -0.84 11.42 19.49
N PHE A 379 0.19 10.61 19.72
CA PHE A 379 0.66 9.61 18.76
C PHE A 379 0.49 8.22 19.36
N GLN A 380 -0.42 7.42 18.80
CA GLN A 380 -0.54 6.01 19.15
C GLN A 380 0.04 5.17 18.02
N VAL A 381 0.82 4.13 18.37
CA VAL A 381 1.40 3.21 17.38
C VAL A 381 0.32 2.57 16.51
N GLU A 382 -0.85 2.28 17.08
CA GLU A 382 -1.98 1.64 16.38
C GLU A 382 -2.56 2.50 15.25
N ASP A 383 -2.42 3.84 15.34
CA ASP A 383 -2.88 4.76 14.29
C ASP A 383 -1.97 4.78 13.05
N TYR A 384 -0.78 4.19 13.15
CA TYR A 384 0.27 4.25 12.12
C TYR A 384 0.87 2.88 11.79
N LEU A 385 0.51 1.83 12.51
CA LEU A 385 1.04 0.48 12.35
C LEU A 385 -0.11 -0.53 12.35
N GLY A 386 -0.20 -1.33 11.31
CA GLY A 386 -1.18 -2.41 11.19
C GLY A 386 -0.56 -3.71 10.70
N VAL A 387 -1.38 -4.76 10.61
CA VAL A 387 -0.95 -6.09 10.21
C VAL A 387 -1.74 -6.56 9.00
N LEU A 388 -1.04 -7.13 8.01
CA LEU A 388 -1.64 -7.75 6.84
C LEU A 388 -1.45 -9.26 6.89
N SER A 389 -2.52 -10.01 6.68
CA SER A 389 -2.46 -11.43 6.36
C SER A 389 -2.64 -11.63 4.85
N CYS A 390 -2.11 -12.74 4.34
CA CYS A 390 -2.20 -13.11 2.94
C CYS A 390 -3.29 -14.17 2.77
N LEU A 391 -4.23 -13.95 1.84
CA LEU A 391 -5.27 -14.90 1.46
C LEU A 391 -4.90 -15.70 0.21
#